data_AF-A0A933IIM4-F1
#
_entry.id   AF-A0A933IIM4-F1
#
_cell.length_a   1.000
_cell.length_b   1.000
_cell.length_c   1.000
_cell.angle_alpha   90.00
_cell.angle_beta   90.00
_cell.angle_gamma   90.00
#
_symmetry.space_group_name_H-M   'P 1'
#
loop_
_entity.id
_entity.type
_entity.pdbx_description
1 polymer ?
#
loop_
_entity_poly.entity_id
_entity_poly.type
_entity_poly.pdbx_seq_one_letter_code
_entity_poly.pdbx_strand_id
1 'polypeptide(L)' 'PDDLVYGITKALAKNADSLGAVVKDVKGLTAKEMAFDVGVPYHPGALKYYKEAGALK' A
#
# COMPACT_ATOMS: atom_id res chain seq x y z
N PRO A 1 6.05 14.57 7.33
CA PRO A 1 5.10 13.46 7.55
C PRO A 1 5.27 12.30 6.55
N ASP A 2 6.01 12.50 5.46
CA ASP A 2 6.15 11.51 4.38
C ASP A 2 6.73 10.16 4.83
N ASP A 3 7.74 10.17 5.69
CA ASP A 3 8.33 8.92 6.22
C ASP A 3 7.34 8.10 7.07
N LEU A 4 6.47 8.78 7.81
CA LEU A 4 5.41 8.12 8.56
C LEU A 4 4.43 7.44 7.61
N VAL A 5 3.97 8.14 6.58
CA VAL A 5 3.04 7.58 5.59
C VAL A 5 3.69 6.44 4.82
N TYR A 6 4.96 6.58 4.41
CA TYR A 6 5.73 5.50 3.80
C TYR A 6 5.79 4.26 4.71
N GLY A 7 6.10 4.45 6.00
CA GLY A 7 6.14 3.37 6.99
C GLY A 7 4.78 2.68 7.14
N ILE A 8 3.69 3.44 7.20
CA ILE A 8 2.33 2.92 7.28
C ILE A 8 2.00 2.12 6.01
N THR A 9 2.17 2.68 4.81
CA THR A 9 1.86 1.99 3.55
C THR A 9 2.66 0.69 3.42
N LYS A 10 3.95 0.72 3.76
CA LYS A 10 4.82 -0.46 3.76
C LYS A 10 4.36 -1.52 4.75
N ALA A 11 3.98 -1.12 5.96
CA ALA A 11 3.49 -2.05 6.98
C ALA A 11 2.18 -2.72 6.54
N LEU A 12 1.25 -1.97 5.96
CA LEU A 12 -0.01 -2.50 5.45
C LEU A 12 0.22 -3.54 4.35
N ALA A 13 0.98 -3.17 3.32
CA ALA A 13 1.24 -4.03 2.17
C ALA A 13 2.03 -5.31 2.55
N LYS A 14 3.01 -5.22 3.47
CA LYS A 14 3.78 -6.39 3.93
C LYS A 14 3.01 -7.31 4.86
N ASN A 15 1.97 -6.81 5.52
CA ASN A 15 1.17 -7.57 6.49
C ASN A 15 -0.25 -7.83 5.98
N ALA A 16 -0.51 -7.68 4.68
CA ALA A 16 -1.84 -7.85 4.10
C ALA A 16 -2.47 -9.21 4.45
N ASP A 17 -1.69 -10.30 4.46
CA ASP A 17 -2.18 -11.62 4.87
C ASP A 17 -2.58 -11.69 6.35
N SER A 18 -1.81 -11.04 7.22
CA SER A 18 -2.11 -10.96 8.66
C SER A 18 -3.37 -10.12 8.91
N LEU A 19 -3.50 -8.99 8.21
CA LEU A 19 -4.73 -8.18 8.22
C LEU A 19 -5.92 -8.96 7.65
N GLY A 20 -5.66 -9.81 6.65
CA GLY A 20 -6.60 -10.75 6.04
C GLY A 20 -7.24 -11.75 7.01
N ALA A 21 -6.59 -12.01 8.15
CA ALA A 21 -7.15 -12.86 9.20
C ALA A 21 -8.28 -12.16 9.97
N VAL A 22 -8.28 -10.82 10.00
CA VAL A 22 -9.30 -10.01 10.68
C VAL A 22 -10.34 -9.50 9.69
N VAL A 23 -9.88 -8.97 8.55
CA VAL A 23 -10.71 -8.42 7.48
C VAL A 23 -10.45 -9.23 6.22
N LYS A 24 -11.38 -10.11 5.87
CA LYS A 24 -11.18 -11.09 4.77
C LYS A 24 -10.84 -10.43 3.43
N ASP A 25 -11.36 -9.24 3.16
CA ASP A 25 -11.21 -8.55 1.87
C ASP A 25 -9.80 -8.01 1.61
N VAL A 26 -8.98 -7.83 2.65
CA VAL A 26 -7.56 -7.41 2.50
C VAL A 26 -6.61 -8.61 2.41
N LYS A 27 -7.11 -9.84 2.52
CA LYS A 27 -6.29 -11.03 2.37
C LYS A 27 -5.80 -11.16 0.93
N GLY A 28 -4.49 -11.33 0.75
CA GLY A 28 -3.88 -11.43 -0.58
C GLY A 28 -3.79 -10.10 -1.34
N LEU A 29 -4.12 -8.98 -0.71
CA LEU A 29 -4.00 -7.64 -1.31
C LEU A 29 -2.53 -7.36 -1.64
N THR A 30 -2.26 -7.05 -2.91
CA THR A 30 -0.92 -6.73 -3.40
C THR A 30 -0.67 -5.22 -3.43
N ALA A 31 0.60 -4.82 -3.38
CA ALA A 31 0.97 -3.40 -3.52
C ALA A 31 0.44 -2.79 -4.84
N LYS A 32 0.30 -3.59 -5.90
CA LYS A 32 -0.26 -3.17 -7.19
C LYS A 32 -1.75 -2.86 -7.11
N GLU A 33 -2.52 -3.67 -6.39
CA GLU A 33 -3.94 -3.41 -6.13
C GLU A 33 -4.12 -2.19 -5.20
N MET A 34 -3.24 -2.03 -4.22
CA MET A 34 -3.22 -0.83 -3.35
C MET A 34 -2.87 0.47 -4.10
N ALA A 35 -2.09 0.36 -5.16
CA ALA A 35 -1.68 1.46 -6.03
C ALA A 35 -2.65 1.71 -7.20
N PHE A 36 -3.87 1.14 -7.15
CA PHE A 36 -4.89 1.35 -8.16
C PHE A 36 -5.35 2.80 -8.22
N ASP A 37 -5.24 3.42 -9.39
CA ASP A 37 -5.63 4.81 -9.58
C ASP A 37 -7.14 5.00 -9.42
N VAL A 38 -7.50 5.76 -8.39
CA VAL A 38 -8.88 6.12 -8.04
C VAL A 38 -9.22 7.56 -8.41
N GLY A 39 -8.34 8.25 -9.15
CA GLY A 39 -8.55 9.63 -9.61
C GLY A 39 -8.19 10.73 -8.60
N VAL A 40 -7.56 10.36 -7.47
CA VAL A 40 -7.01 11.30 -6.49
C VAL A 40 -5.51 11.10 -6.31
N PRO A 41 -4.73 12.19 -6.14
CA PRO A 41 -3.29 12.10 -5.99
C PRO A 41 -2.92 11.38 -4.69
N TYR A 42 -2.02 10.41 -4.80
CA TYR A 42 -1.45 9.73 -3.65
C TYR A 42 -0.56 10.66 -2.82
N HIS A 43 -0.52 10.39 -1.52
CA HIS A 43 0.44 11.02 -0.63
C HIS A 43 1.90 10.69 -1.07
N PRO A 44 2.87 11.64 -0.99
CA PRO A 44 4.25 11.41 -1.43
C PRO A 44 4.93 10.18 -0.82
N GLY A 45 4.72 9.93 0.48
CA GLY A 45 5.22 8.72 1.16
C GLY A 45 4.67 7.40 0.60
N ALA A 46 3.39 7.36 0.22
CA ALA A 46 2.78 6.18 -0.39
C ALA A 46 3.29 5.97 -1.82
N LEU A 47 3.42 7.04 -2.61
CA LEU A 47 4.01 7.00 -3.96
C LEU A 47 5.42 6.41 -3.95
N LYS A 48 6.25 6.83 -2.98
CA LYS A 48 7.61 6.29 -2.83
C LYS A 48 7.57 4.77 -2.62
N TYR A 49 6.70 4.30 -1.72
CA TYR A 49 6.55 2.87 -1.48
C TYR A 49 6.05 2.11 -2.71
N TYR A 50 5.00 2.60 -3.39
CA TYR A 50 4.46 1.91 -4.56
C TYR A 50 5.44 1.85 -5.73
N LYS A 51 6.27 2.88 -5.93
CA LYS A 51 7.37 2.85 -6.91
C LYS A 51 8.43 1.81 -6.54
N GLU A 52 8.86 1.78 -5.28
CA GLU A 52 9.84 0.79 -4.78
C GLU A 52 9.31 -0.64 -4.88
N ALA A 53 8.00 -0.84 -4.64
CA ALA A 53 7.33 -2.13 -4.73
C ALA A 53 7.02 -2.56 -6.17
N GLY A 54 7.37 -1.74 -7.19
CA GLY A 54 7.05 -2.01 -8.60
C GLY A 54 5.56 -1.97 -8.92
N ALA A 55 4.75 -1.39 -8.03
CA ALA A 55 3.30 -1.28 -8.14
C ALA A 55 2.86 -0.10 -9.00
N LEU A 56 3.67 0.96 -9.07
CA LEU A 56 3.45 2.14 -9.89
C LEU A 56 4.61 2.28 -10.89
N LYS A 57 4.29 2.41 -12.19
CA LYS A 57 5.24 2.73 -13.26
C LYS A 57 5.12 4.20 -13.66
#